data_AF-A0A951RJC1-F1
#
_entry.id   AF-A0A951RJC1-F1
#
_cell.length_a   1.000
_cell.length_b   1.000
_cell.length_c   1.000
_cell.angle_alpha   90.00
_cell.angle_beta   90.00
_cell.angle_gamma   90.00
#
_symmetry.space_group_name_H-M   'P 1'
#
loop_
_entity.id
_entity.type
_entity.pdbx_description
1 polymer ?
#
loop_
_entity_poly.entity_id
_entity_poly.type
_entity_poly.pdbx_seq_one_letter_code
_entity_poly.pdbx_strand_id
1 'polypeptide(L)'
;PKLEIVEITAKDLGGGLREVIAVVANTRMIPTHAGIDIKFNIERPNYISLEGANALAGMRVIDRDLNVVEEQKVNPNVIEVDNIPGMSTVTVRWIVEDSSNVSVKVDSAKGGVVRKNM
;
A
#
# COMPACT_ATOMS: atom_id res chain seq x y z
N PRO A 1 9.29 4.58 -13.51
CA PRO A 1 8.00 4.70 -12.77
C PRO A 1 8.00 6.05 -12.05
N LYS A 2 6.84 6.65 -11.79
CA LYS A 2 6.71 7.79 -10.87
C LYS A 2 5.56 7.49 -9.93
N LEU A 3 5.89 7.20 -8.68
CA LEU A 3 4.91 6.81 -7.67
C LEU A 3 4.40 8.04 -6.94
N GLU A 4 3.10 8.08 -6.69
CA GLU A 4 2.44 9.16 -5.96
C GLU A 4 1.35 8.57 -5.06
N ILE A 5 1.28 9.04 -3.81
CA ILE A 5 0.20 8.66 -2.90
C ILE A 5 -0.95 9.65 -3.13
N VAL A 6 -1.94 9.23 -3.90
CA VAL A 6 -3.02 10.12 -4.37
C VAL A 6 -4.05 10.36 -3.27
N GLU A 7 -4.39 9.32 -2.53
CA GLU A 7 -5.43 9.35 -1.49
C GLU A 7 -4.92 8.66 -0.22
N ILE A 8 -5.21 9.27 0.94
CA ILE A 8 -5.16 8.63 2.25
C ILE A 8 -6.47 8.98 2.93
N THR A 9 -7.27 7.98 3.25
CA THR A 9 -8.55 8.14 3.96
C THR A 9 -8.56 7.30 5.23
N ALA A 10 -9.12 7.86 6.30
CA ALA A 10 -9.36 7.13 7.54
C ALA A 10 -10.85 7.13 7.84
N LYS A 11 -11.39 5.96 8.15
CA LYS A 11 -12.77 5.75 8.53
C LYS A 11 -12.83 5.11 9.90
N ASP A 12 -13.60 5.69 10.80
CA ASP A 12 -13.84 5.12 12.11
C ASP A 12 -14.70 3.85 11.98
N LEU A 13 -14.24 2.75 12.58
CA LEU A 13 -14.96 1.48 12.65
C LEU A 13 -15.68 1.30 14.00
N GLY A 14 -15.49 2.23 14.93
CA GLY A 14 -15.93 2.12 16.31
C GLY A 14 -15.00 1.24 17.15
N GLY A 15 -15.18 1.27 18.48
CA GLY A 15 -14.41 0.45 19.40
C GLY A 15 -12.92 0.79 19.49
N GLY A 16 -12.52 2.00 19.10
CA GLY A 16 -11.12 2.44 19.06
C GLY A 16 -10.35 1.92 17.85
N LEU A 17 -11.04 1.43 16.82
CA LEU A 17 -10.45 0.96 15.56
C LEU A 17 -10.72 1.92 14.42
N ARG A 18 -9.73 2.11 13.55
CA ARG A 18 -9.88 2.88 12.31
C ARG A 18 -9.42 2.06 11.12
N GLU A 19 -10.15 2.20 10.01
CA GLU A 19 -9.75 1.72 8.70
C GLU A 19 -8.96 2.83 8.00
N VAL A 20 -7.70 2.56 7.64
CA VAL A 20 -6.87 3.48 6.84
C VAL A 20 -6.73 2.91 5.44
N ILE A 21 -7.13 3.65 4.43
CA ILE A 21 -6.98 3.28 3.02
C ILE A 21 -5.98 4.23 2.38
N ALA A 22 -5.02 3.67 1.63
CA ALA A 22 -4.10 4.45 0.81
C ALA A 22 -4.14 3.97 -0.64
N VAL A 23 -4.19 4.93 -1.56
CA VAL A 23 -4.13 4.67 -3.00
C VAL A 23 -2.79 5.18 -3.53
N VAL A 24 -2.02 4.27 -4.10
CA VAL A 24 -0.71 4.54 -4.69
C VAL A 24 -0.83 4.44 -6.20
N ALA A 25 -0.55 5.54 -6.89
CA ALA A 25 -0.60 5.62 -8.35
C ALA A 25 0.80 5.60 -8.95
N ASN A 26 0.95 4.94 -10.10
CA ASN A 26 2.10 5.14 -10.98
C ASN A 26 1.66 5.99 -12.17
N THR A 27 2.09 7.25 -12.21
CA THR A 27 1.69 8.23 -13.24
C THR A 27 2.51 8.10 -14.54
N ARG A 28 3.36 7.08 -14.65
CA ARG A 28 4.18 6.79 -15.84
C ARG A 28 3.86 5.41 -16.38
N MET A 29 4.12 5.20 -17.67
CA MET A 29 3.92 3.92 -18.37
C MET A 29 4.85 2.79 -17.89
N ILE A 30 6.03 3.12 -17.36
CA ILE A 30 7.00 2.11 -16.95
C ILE A 30 6.59 1.55 -15.58
N PRO A 31 6.38 0.22 -15.45
CA PRO A 31 6.03 -0.43 -14.19
C PRO A 31 7.20 -0.43 -13.19
N THR A 32 6.92 -0.76 -11.93
CA THR A 32 7.97 -0.92 -10.91
C THR A 32 8.79 -2.19 -11.16
N HIS A 33 8.14 -3.30 -11.51
CA HIS A 33 8.81 -4.56 -11.86
C HIS A 33 8.51 -4.98 -13.30
N ALA A 34 9.50 -5.60 -13.95
CA ALA A 34 9.32 -6.22 -15.26
C ALA A 34 8.71 -7.62 -15.11
N GLY A 35 8.03 -8.12 -16.14
CA GLY A 35 7.45 -9.48 -16.08
C GLY A 35 8.49 -10.58 -15.83
N ILE A 36 9.71 -10.43 -16.34
CA ILE A 36 10.83 -11.35 -16.08
C ILE A 36 11.25 -11.33 -14.60
N ASP A 37 11.24 -10.15 -14.00
CA ASP A 37 11.64 -9.94 -12.63
C ASP A 37 10.62 -10.55 -11.65
N ILE A 38 9.32 -10.31 -11.88
CA ILE A 38 8.24 -10.96 -11.12
C ILE A 38 8.28 -12.48 -11.29
N LYS A 39 8.52 -12.99 -12.52
CA LYS A 39 8.53 -14.44 -12.78
C LYS A 39 9.66 -15.17 -12.05
N PHE A 40 10.79 -14.52 -11.83
CA PHE A 40 11.98 -15.13 -11.25
C PHE A 40 12.36 -14.57 -9.87
N ASN A 41 11.55 -13.67 -9.30
CA ASN A 41 11.78 -13.00 -8.02
C ASN A 41 13.19 -12.39 -7.93
N ILE A 42 13.60 -11.61 -8.93
CA ILE A 42 14.95 -11.06 -9.02
C ILE A 42 15.13 -9.91 -8.02
N GLU A 43 14.14 -9.01 -7.95
CA GLU A 43 14.08 -7.91 -7.00
C GLU A 43 13.09 -8.18 -5.85
N ARG A 44 13.28 -7.49 -4.73
CA ARG A 44 12.31 -7.48 -3.62
C ARG A 44 10.99 -6.84 -4.08
N PRO A 45 9.84 -7.22 -3.46
CA PRO A 45 8.58 -6.53 -3.73
C PRO A 45 8.62 -5.06 -3.31
N ASN A 46 7.63 -4.29 -3.76
CA ASN A 46 7.42 -2.93 -3.29
C ASN A 46 6.81 -2.97 -1.90
N TYR A 47 7.34 -2.16 -0.99
CA TYR A 47 6.81 -2.06 0.36
C TYR A 47 5.95 -0.82 0.50
N ILE A 48 4.70 -1.02 0.92
CA ILE A 48 3.83 0.08 1.32
C ILE A 48 3.64 -0.05 2.82
N SER A 49 4.26 0.84 3.57
CA SER A 49 4.30 0.79 5.03
C SER A 49 3.47 1.91 5.65
N LEU A 50 2.79 1.54 6.72
CA LEU A 50 2.14 2.45 7.64
C LEU A 50 3.10 2.81 8.77
N GLU A 51 3.29 4.11 9.02
CA GLU A 51 4.14 4.62 10.10
C GLU A 51 3.27 5.51 11.02
N GLY A 52 3.51 5.41 12.34
CA GLY A 52 2.81 6.22 13.35
C GLY A 52 1.52 5.59 13.93
N ALA A 53 1.18 4.38 13.49
CA ALA A 53 0.07 3.58 14.01
C ALA A 53 0.45 2.11 14.09
N ASN A 54 -0.22 1.36 14.95
CA ASN A 54 -0.10 -0.09 15.00
C ASN A 54 -1.21 -0.73 14.17
N ALA A 55 -0.85 -1.35 13.03
CA ALA A 55 -1.80 -2.10 12.23
C ALA A 55 -2.07 -3.48 12.85
N LEU A 56 -3.34 -3.75 13.14
CA LEU A 56 -3.83 -5.06 13.56
C LEU A 56 -4.01 -5.99 12.35
N ALA A 57 -4.45 -5.43 11.23
CA ALA A 57 -4.59 -6.14 9.96
C ALA A 57 -4.13 -5.25 8.80
N GLY A 58 -3.51 -5.87 7.81
CA GLY A 58 -3.01 -5.23 6.60
C GLY A 58 -3.49 -6.00 5.38
N MET A 59 -4.00 -5.29 4.37
CA MET A 59 -4.66 -5.90 3.21
C MET A 59 -4.32 -5.15 1.93
N ARG A 60 -4.13 -5.90 0.84
CA ARG A 60 -4.18 -5.39 -0.53
C ARG A 60 -5.62 -5.47 -1.03
N VAL A 61 -6.16 -4.36 -1.50
CA VAL A 61 -7.52 -4.33 -2.06
C VAL A 61 -7.45 -4.72 -3.53
N ILE A 62 -8.02 -5.87 -3.88
CA ILE A 62 -8.08 -6.39 -5.26
C ILE A 62 -9.25 -5.77 -6.00
N ASP A 63 -10.40 -5.68 -5.34
CA ASP A 63 -11.61 -5.06 -5.87
C ASP A 63 -12.30 -4.29 -4.75
N ARG A 64 -12.41 -2.97 -4.91
CA ARG A 64 -13.01 -2.08 -3.91
C ARG A 64 -14.54 -2.20 -3.87
N ASP A 65 -15.17 -2.48 -5.01
CA ASP A 65 -16.63 -2.55 -5.15
C ASP A 65 -17.17 -3.87 -4.63
N LEU A 66 -16.44 -4.96 -4.89
CA LEU A 66 -16.76 -6.31 -4.38
C LEU A 66 -16.15 -6.59 -3.00
N ASN A 67 -15.42 -5.64 -2.43
CA ASN A 67 -14.68 -5.77 -1.17
C ASN A 67 -13.79 -7.02 -1.11
N VAL A 68 -13.16 -7.35 -2.25
CA VAL A 68 -12.22 -8.47 -2.35
C VAL A 68 -10.85 -7.97 -1.93
N VAL A 69 -10.31 -8.56 -0.87
CA VAL A 69 -9.03 -8.20 -0.28
C VAL A 69 -8.14 -9.42 -0.13
N GLU A 70 -6.84 -9.18 -0.21
CA GLU A 70 -5.80 -10.17 0.07
C GLU A 70 -5.04 -9.73 1.33
N GLU A 71 -5.08 -10.57 2.36
CA GLU A 71 -4.49 -10.25 3.67
C GLU A 71 -2.97 -10.47 3.68
N GLN A 72 -2.26 -9.50 4.25
CA GLN A 72 -0.86 -9.58 4.61
C GLN A 72 -0.72 -10.31 5.96
N LYS A 73 -0.52 -11.63 5.89
CA LYS A 73 -0.46 -12.51 7.08
C LYS A 73 0.72 -12.22 8.00
N VAL A 74 1.83 -11.70 7.46
CA VAL A 74 3.07 -11.45 8.20
C VAL A 74 3.39 -9.96 8.10
N ASN A 75 3.57 -9.32 9.26
CA ASN A 75 3.86 -7.88 9.37
C ASN A 75 2.79 -6.97 8.72
N PRO A 76 1.60 -6.84 9.32
CA PRO A 76 0.49 -6.06 8.74
C PRO A 76 0.82 -4.58 8.50
N ASN A 77 1.80 -4.02 9.20
CA ASN A 77 2.26 -2.64 8.99
C ASN A 77 2.92 -2.43 7.61
N VAL A 78 3.39 -3.50 6.96
CA VAL A 78 4.08 -3.43 5.66
C VAL A 78 3.37 -4.35 4.68
N ILE A 79 2.65 -3.76 3.73
CA ILE A 79 2.01 -4.51 2.66
C ILE A 79 3.01 -4.71 1.53
N GLU A 80 3.25 -5.97 1.18
CA GLU A 80 4.10 -6.33 0.06
C GLU A 80 3.30 -6.31 -1.25
N VAL A 81 3.83 -5.64 -2.26
CA VAL A 81 3.20 -5.49 -3.56
C VAL A 81 4.21 -5.82 -4.66
N ASP A 82 4.02 -6.93 -5.35
CA ASP A 82 4.94 -7.42 -6.39
C ASP A 82 5.14 -6.43 -7.53
N ASN A 83 4.11 -5.64 -7.87
CA ASN A 83 4.22 -4.65 -8.94
C ASN A 83 3.19 -3.54 -8.80
N ILE A 84 3.58 -2.32 -9.17
CA ILE A 84 2.68 -1.20 -9.41
C ILE A 84 2.72 -0.93 -10.93
N PRO A 85 1.73 -1.43 -11.68
CA PRO A 85 1.74 -1.32 -13.14
C PRO A 85 1.76 0.14 -13.61
N GLY A 86 2.22 0.35 -14.84
CA GLY A 86 2.22 1.69 -15.43
C GLY A 86 0.80 2.19 -15.66
N MET A 87 0.57 3.50 -15.45
CA MET A 87 -0.75 4.13 -15.58
C MET A 87 -1.84 3.44 -14.76
N SER A 88 -1.48 2.90 -13.59
CA SER A 88 -2.38 2.14 -12.73
C SER A 88 -2.24 2.54 -11.27
N THR A 89 -3.14 2.04 -10.45
CA THR A 89 -3.19 2.28 -9.00
C THR A 89 -3.21 0.96 -8.26
N VAL A 90 -2.53 0.92 -7.11
CA VAL A 90 -2.69 -0.13 -6.11
C VAL A 90 -3.32 0.49 -4.88
N THR A 91 -4.33 -0.18 -4.35
CA THR A 91 -5.01 0.25 -3.12
C THR A 91 -4.65 -0.71 -2.00
N VAL A 92 -4.25 -0.14 -0.87
CA VAL A 92 -3.97 -0.90 0.35
C VAL A 92 -4.84 -0.39 1.48
N ARG A 93 -5.12 -1.27 2.42
CA ARG A 93 -6.01 -1.03 3.55
C ARG A 93 -5.38 -1.58 4.81
N TRP A 94 -5.44 -0.82 5.89
CA TRP A 94 -5.11 -1.27 7.23
C TRP A 94 -6.29 -1.11 8.17
N ILE A 95 -6.35 -1.97 9.17
CA ILE A 95 -7.14 -1.76 10.38
C ILE A 95 -6.16 -1.46 11.49
N VAL A 96 -6.28 -0.30 12.11
CA VAL A 96 -5.34 0.22 13.11
C VAL A 96 -6.07 0.57 14.40
N GLU A 97 -5.34 0.49 15.51
CA GLU A 97 -5.77 1.14 16.74
C GLU A 97 -5.76 2.67 16.55
N ASP A 98 -6.71 3.36 17.17
CA ASP A 98 -6.87 4.81 17.04
C ASP A 98 -5.53 5.53 17.25
N SER A 99 -5.09 6.25 16.21
CA SER A 99 -3.84 6.99 16.16
C SER A 99 -4.06 8.34 15.47
N SER A 100 -3.40 9.37 15.99
CA SER A 100 -3.56 10.75 15.54
C SER A 100 -2.59 11.18 14.44
N ASN A 101 -1.47 10.48 14.27
CA ASN A 101 -0.41 10.84 13.34
C ASN A 101 -0.05 9.64 12.45
N VAL A 102 -0.81 9.45 11.37
CA VAL A 102 -0.58 8.37 10.42
C VAL A 102 0.19 8.90 9.22
N SER A 103 1.21 8.17 8.79
CA SER A 103 1.90 8.43 7.53
C SER A 103 2.07 7.16 6.73
N VAL A 104 2.01 7.29 5.40
CA VAL A 104 2.19 6.18 4.47
C VAL A 104 3.48 6.41 3.72
N LYS A 105 4.30 5.36 3.68
CA LYS A 105 5.56 5.33 2.93
C LYS A 105 5.49 4.22 1.89
N VAL A 106 5.85 4.57 0.66
CA VAL A 106 6.02 3.62 -0.45
C VAL A 106 7.51 3.54 -0.73
N ASP A 107 8.06 2.33 -0.74
CA ASP A 107 9.46 2.04 -1.06
C ASP A 107 9.52 1.02 -2.21
N SER A 108 9.96 1.49 -3.36
CA SER A 108 10.13 0.70 -4.59
C SER A 108 11.57 0.77 -5.04
N ALA A 109 12.18 -0.37 -5.39
CA ALA A 109 13.54 -0.41 -5.91
C ALA A 109 13.74 0.51 -7.13
N LYS A 110 12.76 0.54 -8.04
CA LYS A 110 12.78 1.34 -9.26
C LYS A 110 12.02 2.66 -9.15
N GLY A 111 10.95 2.69 -8.36
CA GLY A 111 10.09 3.86 -8.16
C GLY A 111 10.62 4.86 -7.13
N GLY A 112 11.63 4.48 -6.36
CA GLY A 112 12.16 5.27 -5.26
C GLY A 112 11.26 5.23 -4.03
N VAL A 113 11.49 6.18 -3.12
CA VAL A 113 10.74 6.30 -1.86
C VAL A 113 9.85 7.53 -1.87
N VAL A 114 8.57 7.34 -1.55
CA VAL A 114 7.57 8.41 -1.45
C VAL A 114 6.92 8.34 -0.08
N ARG A 115 6.70 9.49 0.55
CA ARG A 115 6.04 9.60 1.86
C ARG A 115 4.94 10.63 1.81
N LYS A 116 3.84 10.36 2.49
CA LYS A 116 2.74 11.31 2.68
C LYS A 116 2.14 11.13 4.07
N ASN A 117 2.04 12.23 4.79
CA ASN A 117 1.35 12.29 6.07
C ASN A 117 -0.14 12.49 5.80
N MET A 118 -0.97 11.95 6.70
CA MET A 118 -2.40 12.18 6.71
C MET A 118 -2.74 13.57 7.28
#